data_AF-A0A6J7JV85-F1
#
_entry.id   AF-A0A6J7JV85-F1
#
_cell.length_a   1.000
_cell.length_b   1.000
_cell.length_c   1.000
_cell.angle_alpha   90.00
_cell.angle_beta   90.00
_cell.angle_gamma   90.00
#
_symmetry.space_group_name_H-M   'P 1'
#
loop_
_entity.id
_entity.type
_entity.pdbx_description
1 polymer ?
#
loop_
_entity_poly.entity_id
_entity_poly.type
_entity_poly.pdbx_seq_one_letter_code
_entity_poly.pdbx_strand_id
1 'polypeptide(L)'
;MSDVPRLLHTVLDAVDVRAEAEFWRELLGLAYRPGDEAAGADWLVLLDGGGGRGLAIQEVEALTPTRWPAPGHPSVSHLDTTVATREELDAADERVLALGGELRLDRTDDPDEPLRAYASPAGHVFCVFVAPPADEPRRRLTGTCAFRLMPTDDFVTTPSTLSVDAAAGGAQLLTYTWLHPEDGEQAGSLLLGAPSADGGVTAAWTDTWHQRDLTLLTGATRGPVTTIGYDYAPGWRWEVDLELAGAVAMVMRNVVPEGEDGPAGPYDVMRARWT
;
A
#
# COMPACT_ATOMS: atom_id res chain seq x y z
N MET A 1 -18.83 5.28 14.13
CA MET A 1 -18.47 3.87 14.40
C MET A 1 -19.19 3.04 13.37
N SER A 2 -18.54 2.03 12.78
CA SER A 2 -19.16 1.14 11.77
C SER A 2 -20.27 0.31 12.42
N ASP A 3 -21.44 0.24 11.78
CA ASP A 3 -22.58 -0.57 12.22
C ASP A 3 -22.41 -2.09 11.92
N VAL A 4 -21.29 -2.47 11.30
CA VAL A 4 -20.96 -3.88 10.97
C VAL A 4 -19.60 -4.30 11.53
N PRO A 5 -19.41 -5.62 11.81
CA PRO A 5 -18.13 -6.15 12.30
C PRO A 5 -16.97 -5.91 11.32
N ARG A 6 -15.77 -5.76 11.87
CA ARG A 6 -14.53 -5.70 11.09
C ARG A 6 -13.79 -7.03 11.24
N LEU A 7 -13.32 -7.57 10.12
CA LEU A 7 -12.43 -8.73 10.13
C LEU A 7 -11.15 -8.38 10.88
N LEU A 8 -10.71 -9.27 11.78
CA LEU A 8 -9.55 -9.02 12.64
C LEU A 8 -8.31 -9.83 12.22
N HIS A 9 -8.44 -11.15 12.07
CA HIS A 9 -7.43 -12.08 11.53
C HIS A 9 -8.09 -13.46 11.34
N THR A 10 -7.42 -14.33 10.61
CA THR A 10 -7.78 -15.76 10.52
C THR A 10 -7.20 -16.52 11.71
N VAL A 11 -7.93 -17.53 12.18
CA VAL A 11 -7.50 -18.44 13.25
C VAL A 11 -7.32 -19.83 12.66
N LEU A 12 -6.21 -20.49 12.97
CA LEU A 12 -5.89 -21.85 12.53
C LEU A 12 -5.81 -22.79 13.75
N ASP A 13 -6.52 -23.91 13.69
CA ASP A 13 -6.49 -24.91 14.75
C ASP A 13 -5.21 -25.76 14.70
N ALA A 14 -4.65 -26.17 15.82
CA ALA A 14 -3.52 -27.09 15.85
C ALA A 14 -3.54 -27.97 17.10
N VAL A 15 -3.11 -29.22 16.97
CA VAL A 15 -2.87 -30.08 18.15
C VAL A 15 -1.58 -29.65 18.85
N ASP A 16 -0.54 -29.30 18.09
CA ASP A 16 0.66 -28.65 18.61
C ASP A 16 0.62 -27.15 18.23
N VAL A 17 -0.02 -26.36 19.09
CA VAL A 17 -0.22 -24.91 18.91
C VAL A 17 1.11 -24.17 18.74
N ARG A 18 2.17 -24.61 19.41
CA ARG A 18 3.47 -23.95 19.36
C ARG A 18 4.20 -24.26 18.06
N ALA A 19 4.26 -25.53 17.66
CA ALA A 19 4.89 -25.91 16.41
C ALA A 19 4.24 -25.23 15.20
N GLU A 20 2.91 -25.18 15.17
CA GLU A 20 2.18 -24.50 14.10
C GLU A 20 2.41 -22.97 14.13
N ALA A 21 2.43 -22.35 15.31
CA ALA A 21 2.71 -20.93 15.42
C ALA A 21 4.15 -20.58 14.98
N GLU A 22 5.15 -21.40 15.32
CA GLU A 22 6.52 -21.20 14.87
C GLU A 22 6.65 -21.32 13.35
N PHE A 23 5.95 -22.28 12.73
CA PHE A 23 5.89 -22.42 11.28
C PHE A 23 5.43 -21.13 10.61
N TRP A 24 4.27 -20.59 11.02
CA TRP A 24 3.71 -19.37 10.42
C TRP A 24 4.51 -18.11 10.77
N ARG A 25 5.02 -18.03 12.01
CA ARG A 25 5.87 -16.93 12.48
C ARG A 25 7.10 -16.79 11.60
N GLU A 26 7.80 -17.90 11.40
CA GLU A 26 8.99 -17.91 10.56
C GLU A 26 8.62 -17.76 9.08
N LEU A 27 7.67 -18.52 8.54
CA LEU A 27 7.34 -18.46 7.11
C LEU A 27 6.97 -17.04 6.65
N LEU A 28 6.15 -16.32 7.42
CA LEU A 28 5.62 -15.00 7.06
C LEU A 28 6.35 -13.82 7.74
N GLY A 29 7.42 -14.09 8.49
CA GLY A 29 8.16 -13.04 9.19
C GLY A 29 7.34 -12.30 10.25
N LEU A 30 6.41 -13.00 10.91
CA LEU A 30 5.57 -12.42 11.97
C LEU A 30 6.29 -12.47 13.33
N ALA A 31 5.73 -11.78 14.31
CA ALA A 31 6.18 -11.80 15.70
C ALA A 31 5.07 -12.26 16.65
N TYR A 32 5.42 -12.81 17.81
CA TYR A 32 4.41 -13.04 18.84
C TYR A 32 3.84 -11.73 19.37
N ARG A 33 2.56 -11.74 19.71
CA ARG A 33 2.00 -10.70 20.58
C ARG A 33 2.69 -10.79 21.94
N PRO A 34 3.07 -9.64 22.55
CA PRO A 34 3.74 -9.64 23.84
C PRO A 34 3.02 -10.49 24.90
N GLY A 35 3.73 -11.46 25.46
CA GLY A 35 3.23 -12.41 26.45
C GLY A 35 2.93 -13.81 25.88
N ASP A 36 2.71 -13.94 24.58
CA ASP A 36 2.41 -15.23 23.93
C ASP A 36 3.69 -16.09 23.70
N GLU A 37 4.87 -15.58 24.05
CA GLU A 37 6.14 -16.32 24.04
C GLU A 37 6.21 -17.37 25.16
N ALA A 38 5.39 -17.22 26.21
CA ALA A 38 5.37 -18.13 27.35
C ALA A 38 4.82 -19.52 26.97
N ALA A 39 5.35 -20.56 27.63
CA ALA A 39 4.88 -21.93 27.44
C ALA A 39 3.47 -22.15 28.04
N GLY A 40 2.72 -23.10 27.47
CA GLY A 40 1.41 -23.53 28.00
C GLY A 40 0.22 -22.66 27.62
N ALA A 41 0.38 -21.76 26.64
CA ALA A 41 -0.75 -21.04 26.04
C ALA A 41 -1.45 -21.90 24.99
N ASP A 42 -2.77 -21.98 25.07
CA ASP A 42 -3.68 -22.65 24.14
C ASP A 42 -4.13 -21.73 22.98
N TRP A 43 -3.75 -20.46 23.04
CA TRP A 43 -4.05 -19.45 22.03
C TRP A 43 -2.86 -18.53 21.81
N LEU A 44 -2.37 -18.46 20.57
CA LEU A 44 -1.22 -17.64 20.19
C LEU A 44 -1.60 -16.64 19.11
N VAL A 45 -1.25 -15.37 19.29
CA VAL A 45 -1.46 -14.32 18.29
C VAL A 45 -0.13 -13.94 17.66
N LEU A 46 -0.11 -13.91 16.32
CA LEU A 46 1.00 -13.47 15.51
C LEU A 46 0.72 -12.09 14.92
N LEU A 47 1.69 -11.20 15.04
CA LEU A 47 1.63 -9.81 14.62
C LEU A 47 2.53 -9.56 13.41
N ASP A 48 2.09 -8.67 12.52
CA ASP A 48 2.93 -8.14 11.44
C ASP A 48 3.99 -7.15 11.96
N GLY A 49 4.88 -6.69 11.07
CA GLY A 49 5.94 -5.73 11.41
C GLY A 49 5.46 -4.37 11.93
N GLY A 50 4.18 -4.02 11.73
CA GLY A 50 3.52 -2.83 12.28
C GLY A 50 2.79 -3.07 13.60
N GLY A 51 2.80 -4.29 14.13
CA GLY A 51 2.07 -4.69 15.32
C GLY A 51 0.58 -4.99 15.09
N GLY A 52 0.14 -5.01 13.83
CA GLY A 52 -1.20 -5.46 13.44
C GLY A 52 -1.35 -6.98 13.61
N ARG A 53 -2.57 -7.47 13.85
CA ARG A 53 -2.81 -8.92 13.98
C ARG A 53 -2.81 -9.56 12.58
N GLY A 54 -1.89 -10.50 12.36
CA GLY A 54 -1.80 -11.26 11.11
C GLY A 54 -2.59 -12.57 11.18
N LEU A 55 -2.20 -13.45 12.11
CA LEU A 55 -2.80 -14.77 12.32
C LEU A 55 -2.96 -15.07 13.81
N ALA A 56 -3.83 -16.02 14.14
CA ALA A 56 -3.81 -16.65 15.44
C ALA A 56 -3.87 -18.18 15.31
N ILE A 57 -3.28 -18.87 16.27
CA ILE A 57 -3.30 -20.33 16.36
C ILE A 57 -4.04 -20.73 17.63
N GLN A 58 -4.97 -21.68 17.51
CA GLN A 58 -5.78 -22.20 18.61
C GLN A 58 -5.46 -23.68 18.84
N GLU A 59 -5.20 -24.06 20.08
CA GLU A 59 -5.02 -25.46 20.46
C GLU A 59 -6.35 -26.24 20.40
N VAL A 60 -6.32 -27.43 19.81
CA VAL A 60 -7.45 -28.35 19.78
C VAL A 60 -7.00 -29.77 20.13
N GLU A 61 -7.88 -30.55 20.76
CA GLU A 61 -7.56 -31.93 21.16
C GLU A 61 -7.29 -32.84 19.96
N ALA A 62 -8.00 -32.63 18.86
CA ALA A 62 -7.84 -33.39 17.63
C ALA A 62 -8.13 -32.54 16.41
N LEU A 63 -7.28 -32.68 15.40
CA LEU A 63 -7.46 -32.07 14.09
C LEU A 63 -7.27 -33.14 13.02
N THR A 64 -8.26 -33.29 12.13
CA THR A 64 -8.14 -34.22 11.01
C THR A 64 -7.43 -33.53 9.86
N PRO A 65 -6.25 -34.00 9.41
CA PRO A 65 -5.52 -33.37 8.33
C PRO A 65 -6.33 -33.40 7.03
N THR A 66 -6.22 -32.33 6.25
CA THR A 66 -6.80 -32.30 4.91
C THR A 66 -6.17 -33.36 4.01
N ARG A 67 -7.00 -33.99 3.19
CA ARG A 67 -6.56 -34.88 2.11
C ARG A 67 -6.52 -34.19 0.75
N TRP A 68 -6.88 -32.90 0.69
CA TRP A 68 -6.71 -32.12 -0.52
C TRP A 68 -5.25 -32.23 -1.01
N PRO A 69 -4.99 -32.36 -2.34
CA PRO A 69 -5.92 -32.24 -3.46
C PRO A 69 -6.57 -33.56 -3.93
N ALA A 70 -6.63 -34.59 -3.09
CA ALA A 70 -7.20 -35.88 -3.49
C ALA A 70 -8.66 -35.76 -4.00
N PRO A 71 -9.06 -36.55 -5.01
CA PRO A 71 -10.43 -36.54 -5.53
C PRO A 71 -11.47 -36.72 -4.42
N GLY A 72 -12.50 -35.87 -4.39
CA GLY A 72 -13.55 -35.89 -3.36
C GLY A 72 -13.18 -35.19 -2.04
N HIS A 73 -12.00 -34.58 -1.95
CA HIS A 73 -11.54 -33.83 -0.78
C HIS A 73 -11.19 -32.38 -1.16
N PRO A 74 -12.18 -31.50 -1.40
CA PRO A 74 -11.92 -30.09 -1.68
C PRO A 74 -11.27 -29.39 -0.48
N SER A 75 -10.51 -28.32 -0.72
CA SER A 75 -10.09 -27.43 0.37
C SER A 75 -11.34 -26.73 0.92
N VAL A 76 -11.51 -26.76 2.24
CA VAL A 76 -12.61 -26.06 2.92
C VAL A 76 -12.22 -24.58 3.16
N SER A 77 -10.93 -24.33 3.38
CA SER A 77 -10.31 -23.01 3.48
C SER A 77 -8.82 -23.16 3.13
N HIS A 78 -8.21 -22.09 2.63
CA HIS A 78 -6.77 -21.97 2.46
C HIS A 78 -6.32 -20.51 2.61
N LEU A 79 -5.04 -20.31 2.93
CA LEU A 79 -4.42 -19.00 2.91
C LEU A 79 -3.69 -18.79 1.57
N ASP A 80 -3.87 -17.63 0.97
CA ASP A 80 -3.19 -17.23 -0.26
C ASP A 80 -2.08 -16.23 0.08
N THR A 81 -0.86 -16.52 -0.37
CA THR A 81 0.33 -15.70 -0.14
C THR A 81 1.07 -15.51 -1.45
N THR A 82 1.82 -14.41 -1.56
CA THR A 82 2.48 -14.04 -2.82
C THR A 82 3.97 -13.77 -2.63
N VAL A 83 4.70 -13.99 -3.72
CA VAL A 83 6.08 -13.57 -3.92
C VAL A 83 6.18 -12.85 -5.27
N ALA A 84 7.20 -12.01 -5.46
CA ALA A 84 7.29 -11.15 -6.63
C ALA A 84 7.81 -11.88 -7.87
N THR A 85 8.60 -12.95 -7.69
CA THR A 85 9.30 -13.64 -8.78
C THR A 85 9.25 -15.16 -8.64
N ARG A 86 9.58 -15.87 -9.72
CA ARG A 86 9.69 -17.34 -9.72
C ARG A 86 10.86 -17.80 -8.86
N GLU A 87 11.95 -17.07 -8.87
CA GLU A 87 13.12 -17.32 -8.03
C GLU A 87 12.77 -17.21 -6.54
N GLU A 88 11.94 -16.25 -6.16
CA GLU A 88 11.42 -16.15 -4.78
C GLU A 88 10.42 -17.27 -4.46
N LEU A 89 9.65 -17.76 -5.46
CA LEU A 89 8.77 -18.92 -5.28
C LEU A 89 9.60 -20.19 -5.00
N ASP A 90 10.75 -20.35 -5.64
CA ASP A 90 11.70 -21.44 -5.36
C ASP A 90 12.32 -21.30 -3.97
N ALA A 91 12.73 -20.10 -3.56
CA ALA A 91 13.22 -19.86 -2.21
C ALA A 91 12.13 -20.10 -1.14
N ALA A 92 10.87 -19.77 -1.43
CA ALA A 92 9.74 -20.04 -0.56
C ALA A 92 9.49 -21.55 -0.42
N ASP A 93 9.60 -22.33 -1.48
CA ASP A 93 9.49 -23.80 -1.43
C ASP A 93 10.53 -24.40 -0.47
N GLU A 94 11.81 -24.03 -0.63
CA GLU A 94 12.88 -24.47 0.28
C GLU A 94 12.58 -24.11 1.74
N ARG A 95 12.08 -22.88 1.99
CA ARG A 95 11.72 -22.41 3.34
C ARG A 95 10.55 -23.21 3.91
N VAL A 96 9.49 -23.44 3.15
CA VAL A 96 8.30 -24.17 3.60
C VAL A 96 8.68 -25.59 4.01
N LEU A 97 9.44 -26.29 3.17
CA LEU A 97 9.87 -27.66 3.45
C LEU A 97 10.80 -27.73 4.67
N ALA A 98 11.72 -26.77 4.81
CA ALA A 98 12.62 -26.70 5.97
C ALA A 98 11.88 -26.46 7.30
N LEU A 99 10.76 -25.74 7.28
CA LEU A 99 9.92 -25.48 8.45
C LEU A 99 8.94 -26.64 8.76
N GLY A 100 8.92 -27.70 7.96
CA GLY A 100 8.07 -28.87 8.16
C GLY A 100 6.72 -28.82 7.44
N GLY A 101 6.56 -27.89 6.49
CA GLY A 101 5.44 -27.90 5.56
C GLY A 101 5.60 -29.00 4.50
N GLU A 102 4.49 -29.35 3.84
CA GLU A 102 4.42 -30.40 2.83
C GLU A 102 3.93 -29.83 1.50
N LEU A 103 4.67 -30.02 0.41
CA LEU A 103 4.20 -29.70 -0.93
C LEU A 103 3.04 -30.62 -1.33
N ARG A 104 1.90 -30.03 -1.70
CA ARG A 104 0.67 -30.76 -2.04
C ARG A 104 0.35 -30.69 -3.53
N LEU A 105 0.64 -29.56 -4.17
CA LEU A 105 0.40 -29.35 -5.59
C LEU A 105 1.44 -28.39 -6.15
N ASP A 106 2.06 -28.78 -7.25
CA ASP A 106 2.95 -27.90 -8.01
C ASP A 106 2.28 -27.51 -9.33
N ARG A 107 2.11 -26.20 -9.53
CA ARG A 107 1.62 -25.57 -10.75
C ARG A 107 2.53 -24.38 -11.13
N THR A 108 3.82 -24.47 -10.87
CA THR A 108 4.76 -23.40 -11.24
C THR A 108 4.78 -23.15 -12.74
N ASP A 109 4.48 -24.16 -13.56
CA ASP A 109 4.45 -24.02 -15.02
C ASP A 109 3.18 -23.36 -15.55
N ASP A 110 2.24 -22.97 -14.68
CA ASP A 110 1.06 -22.22 -15.10
C ASP A 110 1.49 -20.87 -15.72
N PRO A 111 1.04 -20.54 -16.94
CA PRO A 111 1.48 -19.33 -17.63
C PRO A 111 0.85 -18.06 -17.05
N ASP A 112 -0.30 -18.18 -16.39
CA ASP A 112 -1.08 -17.05 -15.88
C ASP A 112 -0.84 -16.86 -14.37
N GLU A 113 -0.72 -17.95 -13.62
CA GLU A 113 -0.57 -17.91 -12.16
C GLU A 113 0.40 -19.00 -11.65
N PRO A 114 1.73 -18.77 -11.78
CA PRO A 114 2.74 -19.72 -11.31
C PRO A 114 2.61 -19.92 -9.80
N LEU A 115 2.30 -21.13 -9.34
CA LEU A 115 2.02 -21.38 -7.92
C LEU A 115 2.47 -22.75 -7.42
N ARG A 116 2.70 -22.82 -6.11
CA ARG A 116 2.76 -24.08 -5.35
C ARG A 116 1.80 -24.01 -4.18
N ALA A 117 1.09 -25.10 -3.92
CA ALA A 117 0.23 -25.24 -2.76
C ALA A 117 0.79 -26.28 -1.79
N TYR A 118 0.67 -25.99 -0.51
CA TYR A 118 1.29 -26.72 0.58
C TYR A 118 0.27 -27.04 1.68
N ALA A 119 0.67 -27.90 2.60
CA ALA A 119 0.05 -28.06 3.90
C ALA A 119 1.05 -27.65 5.00
N SER A 120 0.60 -26.88 5.99
CA SER A 120 1.37 -26.62 7.21
C SER A 120 1.52 -27.91 8.06
N PRO A 121 2.33 -27.90 9.14
CA PRO A 121 2.45 -29.05 10.05
C PRO A 121 1.12 -29.57 10.61
N ALA A 122 0.16 -28.67 10.92
CA ALA A 122 -1.18 -29.03 11.33
C ALA A 122 -2.10 -29.46 10.16
N GLY A 123 -1.65 -29.31 8.91
CA GLY A 123 -2.36 -29.73 7.71
C GLY A 123 -3.22 -28.63 7.08
N HIS A 124 -3.01 -27.36 7.39
CA HIS A 124 -3.75 -26.26 6.77
C HIS A 124 -3.21 -25.98 5.38
N VAL A 125 -4.11 -25.90 4.40
CA VAL A 125 -3.72 -25.62 3.01
C VAL A 125 -3.36 -24.15 2.87
N PHE A 126 -2.28 -23.88 2.14
CA PHE A 126 -1.96 -22.52 1.68
C PHE A 126 -1.24 -22.54 0.33
N CYS A 127 -1.34 -21.43 -0.39
CA CYS A 127 -0.68 -21.25 -1.68
C CYS A 127 0.40 -20.16 -1.58
N VAL A 128 1.50 -20.37 -2.29
CA VAL A 128 2.46 -19.33 -2.65
C VAL A 128 2.41 -19.20 -4.16
N PHE A 129 2.04 -18.02 -4.67
CA PHE A 129 1.99 -17.75 -6.09
C PHE A 129 2.78 -16.50 -6.48
N VAL A 130 3.27 -16.49 -7.71
CA VAL A 130 3.95 -15.33 -8.27
C VAL A 130 2.89 -14.32 -8.65
N ALA A 131 2.80 -13.26 -7.86
CA ALA A 131 2.09 -12.05 -8.23
C ALA A 131 3.13 -10.94 -8.38
N PRO A 132 3.10 -10.15 -9.47
CA PRO A 132 3.85 -8.89 -9.47
C PRO A 132 3.49 -8.16 -8.19
N PRO A 133 4.47 -7.56 -7.48
CA PRO A 133 4.31 -7.10 -6.10
C PRO A 133 2.92 -6.51 -5.90
N ALA A 134 2.07 -7.31 -5.24
CA ALA A 134 0.70 -6.91 -4.98
C ALA A 134 0.79 -5.75 -4.01
N ASP A 135 0.47 -4.54 -4.48
CA ASP A 135 0.44 -3.30 -3.72
C ASP A 135 1.61 -3.15 -2.74
N GLU A 136 2.63 -2.35 -3.08
CA GLU A 136 3.34 -1.65 -1.99
C GLU A 136 2.27 -1.12 -1.02
N PRO A 137 2.37 -1.42 0.28
CA PRO A 137 1.26 -1.22 1.20
C PRO A 137 0.77 0.21 1.05
N ARG A 138 -0.51 0.36 0.67
CA ARG A 138 -1.16 1.65 0.45
C ARG A 138 -0.80 2.57 1.60
N ARG A 139 0.02 3.57 1.34
CA ARG A 139 0.49 4.48 2.39
C ARG A 139 -0.64 5.45 2.69
N ARG A 140 -1.43 5.14 3.72
CA ARG A 140 -2.45 6.03 4.25
C ARG A 140 -1.82 6.93 5.29
N LEU A 141 -1.77 8.21 4.98
CA LEU A 141 -1.11 9.23 5.76
C LEU A 141 -2.14 10.29 6.17
N THR A 142 -1.87 10.92 7.32
CA THR A 142 -2.64 12.06 7.80
C THR A 142 -1.73 13.25 7.98
N GLY A 143 -2.29 14.45 7.92
CA GLY A 143 -1.50 15.66 8.05
C GLY A 143 -2.33 16.91 7.83
N THR A 144 -1.73 17.91 7.21
CA THR A 144 -2.36 19.20 7.01
C THR A 144 -2.21 19.69 5.59
N CYS A 145 -3.16 20.52 5.16
CA CYS A 145 -3.09 21.31 3.95
C CYS A 145 -3.32 22.78 4.31
N ALA A 146 -2.35 23.63 3.98
CA ALA A 146 -2.45 25.06 4.09
C ALA A 146 -2.86 25.65 2.74
N PHE A 147 -3.92 26.44 2.70
CA PHE A 147 -4.43 27.09 1.49
C PHE A 147 -4.46 28.62 1.64
N ARG A 148 -4.17 29.33 0.56
CA ARG A 148 -4.45 30.77 0.38
C ARG A 148 -4.75 31.04 -1.09
N LEU A 149 -5.56 32.04 -1.40
CA LEU A 149 -5.92 32.35 -2.79
C LEU A 149 -4.93 33.30 -3.45
N MET A 150 -4.62 34.43 -2.79
CA MET A 150 -3.72 35.45 -3.31
C MET A 150 -2.34 35.39 -2.64
N PRO A 151 -1.27 35.91 -3.29
CA PRO A 151 0.09 35.88 -2.74
C PRO A 151 0.25 36.60 -1.40
N THR A 152 -0.63 37.56 -1.11
CA THR A 152 -0.63 38.37 0.12
C THR A 152 -1.54 37.82 1.20
N ASP A 153 -2.36 36.82 0.89
CA ASP A 153 -3.27 36.23 1.87
C ASP A 153 -2.52 35.36 2.87
N ASP A 154 -3.01 35.34 4.10
CA ASP A 154 -2.54 34.40 5.12
C ASP A 154 -3.01 32.98 4.79
N PHE A 155 -2.17 32.00 5.13
CA PHE A 155 -2.54 30.59 4.97
C PHE A 155 -3.56 30.16 6.03
N VAL A 156 -4.64 29.51 5.56
CA VAL A 156 -5.55 28.76 6.41
C VAL A 156 -5.13 27.29 6.37
N THR A 157 -4.71 26.74 7.53
CA THR A 157 -4.24 25.35 7.64
C THR A 157 -5.31 24.46 8.23
N THR A 158 -5.63 23.38 7.52
CA THR A 158 -6.69 22.44 7.89
C THR A 158 -6.19 20.99 7.85
N PRO A 159 -6.84 20.05 8.56
CA PRO A 159 -6.52 18.63 8.44
C PRO A 159 -6.69 18.12 7.02
N SER A 160 -5.83 17.18 6.64
CA SER A 160 -5.78 16.58 5.31
C SER A 160 -5.40 15.11 5.39
N THR A 161 -5.87 14.30 4.45
CA THR A 161 -5.49 12.89 4.31
C THR A 161 -4.87 12.63 2.95
N LEU A 162 -4.02 11.61 2.85
CA LEU A 162 -3.42 11.15 1.62
C LEU A 162 -3.38 9.62 1.60
N SER A 163 -3.67 9.03 0.45
CA SER A 163 -3.31 7.65 0.11
C SER A 163 -2.32 7.68 -1.05
N VAL A 164 -1.22 6.93 -0.93
CA VAL A 164 -0.30 6.66 -2.04
C VAL A 164 -0.37 5.18 -2.36
N ASP A 165 -0.77 4.87 -3.59
CA ASP A 165 -0.90 3.52 -4.12
C ASP A 165 0.11 3.32 -5.25
N ALA A 166 0.77 2.16 -5.32
CA ALA A 166 1.56 1.80 -6.49
C ALA A 166 0.63 1.57 -7.69
N ALA A 167 1.10 1.91 -8.89
CA ALA A 167 0.40 1.68 -10.14
C ALA A 167 1.34 1.01 -11.16
N ALA A 168 0.75 0.39 -12.18
CA ALA A 168 1.50 -0.32 -13.22
C ALA A 168 2.55 0.59 -13.90
N GLY A 169 3.68 0.00 -14.30
CA GLY A 169 4.78 0.73 -14.95
C GLY A 169 5.59 1.62 -14.01
N GLY A 170 5.56 1.35 -12.69
CA GLY A 170 6.30 2.13 -11.68
C GLY A 170 5.67 3.49 -11.38
N ALA A 171 4.44 3.71 -11.83
CA ALA A 171 3.67 4.90 -11.51
C ALA A 171 3.16 4.87 -10.05
N GLN A 172 2.76 6.03 -9.54
CA GLN A 172 2.15 6.17 -8.22
C GLN A 172 0.84 6.96 -8.34
N LEU A 173 -0.22 6.47 -7.72
CA LEU A 173 -1.49 7.17 -7.58
C LEU A 173 -1.57 7.81 -6.20
N LEU A 174 -1.70 9.14 -6.17
CA LEU A 174 -1.96 9.91 -4.97
C LEU A 174 -3.44 10.29 -4.95
N THR A 175 -4.13 10.00 -3.86
CA THR A 175 -5.50 10.48 -3.61
C THR A 175 -5.53 11.21 -2.28
N TYR A 176 -5.92 12.49 -2.28
CA TYR A 176 -5.86 13.34 -1.10
C TYR A 176 -7.17 14.08 -0.84
N THR A 177 -7.39 14.47 0.42
CA THR A 177 -8.49 15.35 0.84
C THR A 177 -7.96 16.61 1.50
N TRP A 178 -8.68 17.72 1.38
CA TRP A 178 -8.34 18.99 2.03
C TRP A 178 -9.62 19.81 2.28
N LEU A 179 -9.53 20.86 3.10
CA LEU A 179 -10.67 21.72 3.41
C LEU A 179 -10.43 23.13 2.86
N HIS A 180 -11.24 23.55 1.88
CA HIS A 180 -11.31 24.93 1.42
C HIS A 180 -12.03 25.78 2.48
N PRO A 181 -11.52 26.98 2.84
CA PRO A 181 -12.06 27.78 3.94
C PRO A 181 -13.52 28.19 3.74
N GLU A 182 -13.96 28.34 2.49
CA GLU A 182 -15.33 28.77 2.16
C GLU A 182 -16.19 27.65 1.55
N ASP A 183 -15.57 26.75 0.79
CA ASP A 183 -16.30 25.74 -0.01
C ASP A 183 -16.32 24.35 0.65
N GLY A 184 -15.69 24.21 1.82
CA GLY A 184 -15.69 22.98 2.58
C GLY A 184 -14.77 21.90 2.00
N GLU A 185 -15.15 20.64 2.16
CA GLU A 185 -14.29 19.49 1.86
C GLU A 185 -14.07 19.32 0.35
N GLN A 186 -12.80 19.16 -0.02
CA GLN A 186 -12.33 18.98 -1.37
C GLN A 186 -11.43 17.74 -1.45
N ALA A 187 -11.30 17.19 -2.65
CA ALA A 187 -10.45 16.03 -2.91
C ALA A 187 -9.78 16.15 -4.27
N GLY A 188 -8.63 15.49 -4.39
CA GLY A 188 -7.95 15.37 -5.68
C GLY A 188 -7.28 14.03 -5.87
N SER A 189 -6.95 13.75 -7.13
CA SER A 189 -6.26 12.54 -7.55
C SER A 189 -5.18 12.90 -8.55
N LEU A 190 -3.97 12.36 -8.33
CA LEU A 190 -2.81 12.57 -9.17
C LEU A 190 -2.15 11.23 -9.49
N LEU A 191 -2.16 10.83 -10.75
CA LEU A 191 -1.37 9.70 -11.25
C LEU A 191 -0.04 10.22 -11.75
N LEU A 192 1.05 9.91 -11.05
CA LEU A 192 2.42 10.29 -11.38
C LEU A 192 3.15 9.13 -12.06
N GLY A 193 3.64 9.33 -13.28
CA GLY A 193 4.45 8.34 -13.98
C GLY A 193 5.83 8.13 -13.36
N ALA A 194 6.45 6.99 -13.65
CA ALA A 194 7.87 6.78 -13.33
C ALA A 194 8.75 7.77 -14.13
N PRO A 195 9.79 8.37 -13.52
CA PRO A 195 10.71 9.23 -14.26
C PRO A 195 11.46 8.46 -15.35
N SER A 196 11.63 9.07 -16.53
CA SER A 196 12.51 8.56 -17.59
C SER A 196 13.99 8.69 -17.20
N ALA A 197 14.88 8.11 -18.00
CA ALA A 197 16.32 8.10 -17.74
C ALA A 197 16.96 9.51 -17.63
N ASP A 198 16.37 10.51 -18.29
CA ASP A 198 16.75 11.93 -18.20
C ASP A 198 15.98 12.70 -17.11
N GLY A 199 15.17 12.00 -16.32
CA GLY A 199 14.38 12.55 -15.22
C GLY A 199 13.03 13.14 -15.65
N GLY A 200 12.67 13.12 -16.93
CA GLY A 200 11.37 13.57 -17.40
C GLY A 200 10.22 12.78 -16.80
N VAL A 201 9.11 13.45 -16.47
CA VAL A 201 7.92 12.81 -15.90
C VAL A 201 6.64 13.39 -16.48
N THR A 202 5.61 12.54 -16.57
CA THR A 202 4.24 12.92 -16.94
C THR A 202 3.29 12.55 -15.82
N ALA A 203 2.26 13.35 -15.61
CA ALA A 203 1.20 13.06 -14.65
C ALA A 203 -0.18 13.42 -15.20
N ALA A 204 -1.21 12.84 -14.60
CA ALA A 204 -2.60 13.20 -14.84
C ALA A 204 -3.27 13.59 -13.51
N TRP A 205 -3.95 14.74 -13.47
CA TRP A 205 -4.47 15.33 -12.25
C TRP A 205 -5.93 15.77 -12.38
N THR A 206 -6.67 15.66 -11.29
CA THR A 206 -7.96 16.30 -11.08
C THR A 206 -8.11 16.72 -9.61
N ASP A 207 -8.86 17.79 -9.38
CA ASP A 207 -9.20 18.32 -8.05
C ASP A 207 -10.62 18.90 -8.10
N THR A 208 -11.44 18.58 -7.10
CA THR A 208 -12.87 18.98 -7.08
C THR A 208 -13.09 20.49 -7.06
N TRP A 209 -12.08 21.25 -6.60
CA TRP A 209 -12.12 22.71 -6.54
C TRP A 209 -11.30 23.34 -7.66
N HIS A 210 -10.01 23.02 -7.77
CA HIS A 210 -9.10 23.74 -8.67
C HIS A 210 -9.25 23.31 -10.14
N GLN A 211 -9.38 22.01 -10.39
CA GLN A 211 -9.32 21.47 -11.75
C GLN A 211 -10.21 20.24 -11.90
N ARG A 212 -11.47 20.49 -12.24
CA ARG A 212 -12.51 19.46 -12.30
C ARG A 212 -12.36 18.52 -13.49
N ASP A 213 -11.71 18.98 -14.56
CA ASP A 213 -11.44 18.16 -15.74
C ASP A 213 -10.03 17.55 -15.65
N LEU A 214 -9.87 16.33 -16.18
CA LEU A 214 -8.58 15.66 -16.20
C LEU A 214 -7.55 16.50 -16.95
N THR A 215 -6.45 16.84 -16.28
CA THR A 215 -5.39 17.66 -16.82
C THR A 215 -4.08 16.90 -16.85
N LEU A 216 -3.36 16.99 -17.97
CA LEU A 216 -2.03 16.39 -18.12
C LEU A 216 -0.96 17.40 -17.71
N LEU A 217 -0.02 16.95 -16.89
CA LEU A 217 1.14 17.73 -16.44
C LEU A 217 2.41 17.07 -16.94
N THR A 218 3.41 17.90 -17.20
CA THR A 218 4.75 17.44 -17.57
C THR A 218 5.79 18.15 -16.74
N GLY A 219 6.94 17.51 -16.53
CA GLY A 219 8.03 18.10 -15.79
C GLY A 219 9.18 17.14 -15.59
N ALA A 220 9.89 17.28 -14.47
CA ALA A 220 11.06 16.47 -14.19
C ALA A 220 11.26 16.22 -12.70
N THR A 221 11.88 15.08 -12.39
CA THR A 221 12.39 14.74 -11.08
C THR A 221 13.85 15.16 -10.95
N ARG A 222 14.18 15.89 -9.88
CA ARG A 222 15.54 16.34 -9.55
C ARG A 222 15.81 16.10 -8.07
N GLY A 223 16.67 15.13 -7.78
CA GLY A 223 16.90 14.71 -6.39
C GLY A 223 15.60 14.15 -5.78
N PRO A 224 15.18 14.60 -4.59
CA PRO A 224 13.97 14.08 -3.94
C PRO A 224 12.67 14.73 -4.44
N VAL A 225 12.76 15.79 -5.25
CA VAL A 225 11.59 16.57 -5.66
C VAL A 225 11.24 16.28 -7.12
N THR A 226 9.95 16.06 -7.36
CA THR A 226 9.36 16.01 -8.69
C THR A 226 8.51 17.25 -8.92
N THR A 227 8.88 18.07 -9.90
CA THR A 227 8.12 19.26 -10.29
C THR A 227 7.42 18.96 -11.61
N ILE A 228 6.09 19.09 -11.61
CA ILE A 228 5.23 18.92 -12.79
C ILE A 228 4.33 20.14 -12.95
N GLY A 229 3.96 20.50 -14.17
CA GLY A 229 3.09 21.65 -14.39
C GLY A 229 2.46 21.67 -15.78
N TYR A 230 1.53 22.59 -15.95
CA TYR A 230 0.89 22.87 -17.23
C TYR A 230 0.56 24.37 -17.34
N ASP A 231 0.52 24.86 -18.57
CA ASP A 231 0.15 26.25 -18.85
C ASP A 231 -1.36 26.29 -19.12
N TYR A 232 -2.09 27.10 -18.36
CA TYR A 232 -3.55 27.18 -18.46
C TYR A 232 -4.03 28.43 -19.21
N ALA A 233 -3.14 29.42 -19.37
CA ALA A 233 -3.32 30.58 -20.24
C ALA A 233 -1.95 31.10 -20.70
N PRO A 234 -1.86 31.99 -21.70
CA PRO A 234 -0.58 32.52 -22.16
C PRO A 234 0.24 33.15 -21.03
N GLY A 235 1.40 32.55 -20.71
CA GLY A 235 2.29 33.01 -19.64
C GLY A 235 1.86 32.60 -18.23
N TRP A 236 0.67 32.03 -18.06
CA TRP A 236 0.16 31.56 -16.77
C TRP A 236 0.35 30.06 -16.63
N ARG A 237 0.97 29.64 -15.54
CA ARG A 237 1.33 28.24 -15.30
C ARG A 237 0.96 27.80 -13.90
N TRP A 238 0.48 26.57 -13.81
CA TRP A 238 0.31 25.87 -12.55
C TRP A 238 1.41 24.83 -12.37
N GLU A 239 2.07 24.83 -11.22
CA GLU A 239 3.13 23.89 -10.89
C GLU A 239 2.83 23.14 -9.59
N VAL A 240 3.22 21.88 -9.55
CA VAL A 240 3.10 21.01 -8.38
C VAL A 240 4.45 20.38 -8.12
N ASP A 241 4.99 20.64 -6.93
CA ASP A 241 6.17 19.96 -6.39
C ASP A 241 5.74 18.83 -5.47
N LEU A 242 6.37 17.67 -5.63
CA LEU A 242 6.11 16.46 -4.86
C LEU A 242 7.42 15.90 -4.28
N GLU A 243 7.39 15.59 -3.00
CA GLU A 243 8.41 14.81 -2.30
C GLU A 243 7.70 13.61 -1.66
N LEU A 244 8.02 12.38 -2.13
CA LEU A 244 7.26 11.17 -1.77
C LEU A 244 8.02 10.25 -0.79
N ALA A 245 9.32 10.49 -0.58
CA ALA A 245 10.16 9.70 0.32
C ALA A 245 9.97 10.12 1.78
N GLY A 246 9.68 9.17 2.68
CA GLY A 246 9.44 9.48 4.08
C GLY A 246 8.17 10.32 4.28
N ALA A 247 8.27 11.48 4.92
CA ALA A 247 7.14 12.41 5.02
C ALA A 247 6.77 12.94 3.63
N VAL A 248 5.50 12.80 3.24
CA VAL A 248 5.05 13.24 1.91
C VAL A 248 4.74 14.72 1.95
N ALA A 249 5.23 15.47 0.98
CA ALA A 249 4.91 16.88 0.80
C ALA A 249 4.42 17.16 -0.62
N MET A 250 3.41 18.01 -0.74
CA MET A 250 2.89 18.52 -2.00
C MET A 250 2.74 20.04 -1.90
N VAL A 251 3.38 20.78 -2.82
CA VAL A 251 3.25 22.24 -2.92
C VAL A 251 2.71 22.59 -4.28
N MET A 252 1.58 23.30 -4.33
CA MET A 252 1.01 23.79 -5.58
C MET A 252 1.22 25.30 -5.69
N ARG A 253 1.69 25.74 -6.86
CA ARG A 253 2.01 27.14 -7.15
C ARG A 253 1.27 27.63 -8.37
N ASN A 254 0.82 28.86 -8.27
CA ASN A 254 0.48 29.64 -9.44
C ASN A 254 1.70 30.47 -9.85
N VAL A 255 2.03 30.47 -11.14
CA VAL A 255 3.13 31.24 -11.72
C VAL A 255 2.52 32.36 -12.55
N VAL A 256 2.65 33.58 -12.02
CA VAL A 256 2.10 34.79 -12.63
C VAL A 256 3.08 35.31 -13.69
N PRO A 257 2.63 35.58 -14.93
CA PRO A 257 3.49 36.16 -15.95
C PRO A 257 3.94 37.57 -15.59
N GLU A 258 5.03 38.02 -16.23
CA GLU A 258 5.42 39.43 -16.15
C GLU A 258 4.37 40.35 -16.79
N GLY A 259 4.17 41.52 -16.20
CA GLY A 259 3.29 42.56 -16.74
C GLY A 259 1.83 42.50 -16.27
N GLU A 260 1.47 41.51 -15.45
CA GLU A 260 0.19 41.47 -14.74
C GLU A 260 0.18 42.39 -13.51
N ASP A 261 -1.01 42.77 -13.03
CA ASP A 261 -1.18 43.55 -11.81
C ASP A 261 -0.77 42.73 -10.57
N GLY A 262 0.46 42.92 -10.10
CA GLY A 262 1.00 42.26 -8.90
C GLY A 262 2.45 41.78 -9.07
N PRO A 263 2.99 41.05 -8.07
CA PRO A 263 4.31 40.44 -8.20
C PRO A 263 4.27 39.27 -9.18
N ALA A 264 5.09 39.34 -10.23
CA ALA A 264 5.30 38.24 -11.16
C ALA A 264 6.08 37.09 -10.52
N GLY A 265 5.93 35.90 -11.08
CA GLY A 265 6.62 34.68 -10.65
C GLY A 265 5.77 33.74 -9.80
N PRO A 266 6.39 32.67 -9.27
CA PRO A 266 5.69 31.63 -8.53
C PRO A 266 5.31 32.09 -7.12
N TYR A 267 4.10 31.75 -6.70
CA TYR A 267 3.72 31.78 -5.29
C TYR A 267 2.92 30.53 -4.91
N ASP A 268 3.14 30.06 -3.68
CA ASP A 268 2.45 28.87 -3.18
C ASP A 268 0.98 29.19 -2.90
N VAL A 269 0.08 28.37 -3.42
CA VAL A 269 -1.37 28.41 -3.19
C VAL A 269 -1.76 27.33 -2.19
N MET A 270 -1.17 26.14 -2.33
CA MET A 270 -1.37 25.01 -1.41
C MET A 270 -0.04 24.47 -0.91
N ARG A 271 0.02 24.14 0.39
CA ARG A 271 1.14 23.44 1.01
C ARG A 271 0.60 22.31 1.87
N ALA A 272 0.77 21.09 1.41
CA ALA A 272 0.32 19.91 2.13
C ALA A 272 1.51 19.07 2.60
N ARG A 273 1.35 18.47 3.78
CA ARG A 273 2.33 17.57 4.40
C ARG A 273 1.60 16.45 5.12
N TRP A 274 2.06 15.21 4.92
CA TRP A 274 1.51 14.02 5.55
C TRP A 274 2.62 13.10 6.07
N THR A 275 2.34 12.41 7.18
CA THR A 275 3.24 11.44 7.83
C THR A 275 2.49 10.21 8.31
#